data_AF-A0AA96N404-F1
#
_entry.id   AF-A0AA96N404-F1
#
_cell.length_a   1.000
_cell.length_b   1.000
_cell.length_c   1.000
_cell.angle_alpha   90.00
_cell.angle_beta   90.00
_cell.angle_gamma   90.00
#
_symmetry.space_group_name_H-M   'P 1'
#
loop_
_entity.id
_entity.type
_entity.pdbx_description
1 polymer ?
#
loop_
_entity_poly.entity_id
_entity_poly.type
_entity_poly.pdbx_seq_one_letter_code
_entity_poly.pdbx_strand_id
1 'polypeptide(L)'
;MKVQRYDRMLITDSMLKKDSAGFLTVTAPITRPGVFPYQRQDGAIQYEAKLPDEVFSDLAIFSARSKPVTDGHPNEAVTVENVSRYSKGMSHTDSRVEGGMLVVTMTITDAALMDRIFSGEQSEISIGFMSDIIEQRFLRTEPFFVLKQPVC
;
A
#
# COMPACT_ATOMS: atom_id res chain seq x y z
N MET A 1 -5.46 18.81 3.04
CA MET A 1 -4.60 18.46 4.19
C MET A 1 -3.95 17.14 3.86
N LYS A 2 -2.63 17.03 3.96
CA LYS A 2 -1.92 15.75 3.76
C LYS A 2 -2.12 14.85 4.97
N VAL A 3 -2.51 13.61 4.73
CA VAL A 3 -2.71 12.58 5.76
C VAL A 3 -2.03 11.29 5.32
N GLN A 4 -1.49 10.55 6.27
CA GLN A 4 -1.04 9.19 6.00
C GLN A 4 -2.21 8.23 6.19
N ARG A 5 -2.41 7.33 5.21
CA ARG A 5 -3.46 6.30 5.23
C ARG A 5 -2.85 4.95 4.89
N TYR A 6 -3.39 3.91 5.48
CA TYR A 6 -2.92 2.54 5.28
C TYR A 6 -4.02 1.74 4.59
N ASP A 7 -3.63 0.93 3.61
CA ASP A 7 -4.48 -0.13 3.09
C ASP A 7 -4.05 -1.44 3.73
N ARG A 8 -4.98 -2.36 3.94
CA ARG A 8 -4.68 -3.67 4.52
C ARG A 8 -5.20 -4.72 3.57
N MET A 9 -4.27 -5.31 2.82
CA MET A 9 -4.57 -6.42 1.92
C MET A 9 -3.95 -7.69 2.49
N LEU A 10 -4.67 -8.80 2.45
CA LEU A 10 -4.14 -10.06 2.95
C LEU A 10 -3.20 -10.70 1.94
N ILE A 11 -2.07 -11.20 2.44
CA ILE A 11 -1.16 -12.07 1.72
C ILE A 11 -1.63 -13.50 1.94
N THR A 12 -1.82 -14.26 0.85
CA THR A 12 -2.19 -15.68 0.92
C THR A 12 -1.04 -16.57 0.51
N ASP A 13 -0.99 -17.81 1.02
CA ASP A 13 0.08 -18.78 0.73
C ASP A 13 0.31 -18.99 -0.77
N SER A 14 -0.75 -18.94 -1.58
CA SER A 14 -0.70 -19.05 -3.04
C SER A 14 0.12 -17.96 -3.73
N MET A 15 0.34 -16.82 -3.06
CA MET A 15 1.14 -15.70 -3.56
C MET A 15 2.63 -15.86 -3.24
N LEU A 16 3.00 -16.77 -2.33
CA LEU A 16 4.36 -16.90 -1.83
C LEU A 16 5.19 -17.83 -2.73
N LYS A 17 6.27 -17.30 -3.32
CA LYS A 17 7.22 -18.08 -4.14
C LYS A 17 8.64 -17.87 -3.64
N LYS A 18 9.28 -18.93 -3.14
CA LYS A 18 10.72 -18.89 -2.88
C LYS A 18 11.48 -19.10 -4.18
N ASP A 19 12.49 -18.28 -4.43
CA ASP A 19 13.43 -18.50 -5.53
C ASP A 19 14.56 -19.47 -5.13
N SER A 20 15.43 -19.80 -6.09
CA SER A 20 16.57 -20.70 -5.86
C SER A 20 17.63 -20.13 -4.91
N ALA A 21 17.65 -18.80 -4.70
CA ALA A 21 18.55 -18.13 -3.76
C ALA A 21 17.97 -18.08 -2.34
N GLY A 22 16.69 -18.44 -2.17
CA GLY A 22 16.00 -18.45 -0.88
C GLY A 22 15.23 -17.17 -0.57
N PHE A 23 15.13 -16.23 -1.52
CA PHE A 23 14.32 -15.01 -1.37
C PHE A 23 12.85 -15.30 -1.63
N LEU A 24 11.98 -14.50 -1.02
CA LEU A 24 10.54 -14.61 -1.19
C LEU A 24 10.07 -13.57 -2.22
N THR A 25 9.54 -14.05 -3.35
CA THR A 25 8.84 -13.21 -4.32
C THR A 25 7.33 -13.35 -4.14
N VAL A 26 6.63 -12.21 -4.06
CA VAL A 26 5.18 -12.13 -3.87
C VAL A 26 4.59 -11.21 -4.92
N THR A 27 3.55 -11.65 -5.62
CA THR A 27 2.71 -10.79 -6.46
C THR A 27 1.40 -10.56 -5.71
N ALA A 28 1.18 -9.33 -5.24
CA ALA A 28 0.05 -9.03 -4.36
C ALA A 28 -0.70 -7.76 -4.80
N PRO A 29 -2.02 -7.70 -4.57
CA PRO A 29 -2.75 -6.46 -4.62
C PRO A 29 -2.30 -5.53 -3.49
N ILE A 30 -2.04 -4.27 -3.81
CA ILE A 30 -1.52 -3.26 -2.87
C ILE A 30 -2.53 -2.18 -2.54
N THR A 31 -3.53 -1.95 -3.40
CA THR A 31 -4.70 -1.11 -3.10
C THR A 31 -5.86 -1.38 -4.05
N ARG A 32 -7.06 -0.89 -3.70
CA ARG A 32 -8.28 -1.00 -4.50
C ARG A 32 -9.17 0.23 -4.33
N PRO A 33 -9.97 0.60 -5.34
CA PRO A 33 -10.98 1.65 -5.19
C PRO A 33 -12.09 1.20 -4.23
N GLY A 34 -12.80 2.18 -3.66
CA GLY A 34 -13.88 1.95 -2.71
C GLY A 34 -13.97 3.01 -1.63
N VAL A 35 -14.90 2.82 -0.69
CA VAL A 35 -15.07 3.70 0.47
C VAL A 35 -14.59 2.95 1.71
N PHE A 36 -13.66 3.56 2.45
CA PHE A 36 -13.00 2.91 3.57
C PHE A 36 -13.16 3.72 4.86
N PRO A 37 -13.37 3.07 6.00
CA PRO A 37 -13.37 3.73 7.30
C PRO A 37 -11.93 4.04 7.73
N TYR A 38 -11.67 5.30 8.06
CA TYR A 38 -10.40 5.75 8.62
C TYR A 38 -10.62 6.44 9.96
N GLN A 39 -9.78 6.12 10.94
CA GLN A 39 -9.82 6.76 12.24
C GLN A 39 -9.06 8.09 12.19
N ARG A 40 -9.72 9.15 12.64
CA ARG A 40 -9.12 10.49 12.80
C ARG A 40 -8.37 10.60 14.13
N GLN A 41 -7.61 11.68 14.27
CA GLN A 41 -6.86 11.97 15.52
C GLN A 41 -7.76 12.15 16.74
N ASP A 42 -9.01 12.59 16.55
CA ASP A 42 -10.02 12.72 17.60
C ASP A 42 -10.73 11.39 17.94
N GLY A 43 -10.31 10.29 17.30
CA GLY A 43 -10.89 8.96 17.49
C GLY A 43 -12.14 8.69 16.66
N ALA A 44 -12.70 9.69 15.97
CA ALA A 44 -13.89 9.50 15.13
C ALA A 44 -13.55 8.73 13.84
N ILE A 45 -14.53 7.98 13.32
CA ILE A 45 -14.42 7.31 12.02
C ILE A 45 -14.92 8.24 10.91
N GLN A 46 -14.08 8.41 9.89
CA GLN A 46 -14.38 9.14 8.66
C GLN A 46 -14.34 8.16 7.48
N TYR A 47 -15.39 8.15 6.67
CA TYR A 47 -15.42 7.36 5.45
C TYR A 47 -14.81 8.16 4.30
N GLU A 48 -13.76 7.61 3.70
CA GLU A 48 -13.03 8.27 2.63
C GLU A 48 -13.05 7.40 1.36
N ALA A 49 -13.36 8.01 0.21
CA ALA A 49 -13.48 7.37 -1.08
C ALA A 49 -12.15 7.40 -1.84
N LYS A 50 -11.70 6.23 -2.28
CA LYS A 50 -10.66 6.05 -3.29
C LYS A 50 -11.35 5.84 -4.64
N LEU A 51 -11.31 6.88 -5.48
CA LEU A 51 -11.96 6.82 -6.79
C LEU A 51 -11.16 5.93 -7.75
N PRO A 52 -11.81 5.11 -8.59
CA PRO A 52 -11.13 4.30 -9.59
C PRO A 52 -10.17 5.10 -10.47
N ASP A 53 -10.58 6.28 -10.94
CA ASP A 53 -9.78 7.13 -11.82
C ASP A 53 -8.47 7.60 -11.17
N GLU A 54 -8.45 7.76 -9.85
CA GLU A 54 -7.25 8.15 -9.10
C GLU A 54 -6.37 6.92 -8.85
N VAL A 55 -6.96 5.80 -8.38
CA VAL A 55 -6.25 4.56 -8.05
C VAL A 55 -5.63 3.90 -9.29
N PHE A 56 -6.28 4.01 -10.44
CA PHE A 56 -5.86 3.42 -11.71
C PHE A 56 -5.23 4.44 -12.67
N SER A 57 -4.92 5.64 -12.18
CA SER A 57 -4.13 6.58 -12.96
C SER A 57 -2.73 6.03 -13.24
N ASP A 58 -2.15 6.35 -14.41
CA ASP A 58 -0.76 5.98 -14.73
C ASP A 58 0.22 6.44 -13.65
N LEU A 59 -0.04 7.59 -13.04
CA LEU A 59 0.75 8.13 -11.94
C LEU A 59 0.76 7.20 -10.73
N ALA A 60 -0.41 6.73 -10.29
CA ALA A 60 -0.53 5.79 -9.16
C ALA A 60 0.02 4.39 -9.50
N ILE A 61 -0.20 3.93 -10.74
CA ILE A 61 0.34 2.64 -11.19
C ILE A 61 1.88 2.69 -11.16
N PHE A 62 2.48 3.70 -11.77
CA PHE A 62 3.93 3.79 -11.88
C PHE A 62 4.63 4.13 -10.57
N SER A 63 3.94 4.78 -9.64
CA SER A 63 4.53 5.08 -8.34
C SER A 63 4.84 3.86 -7.51
N ALA A 64 4.10 2.76 -7.68
CA ALA A 64 4.33 1.53 -6.94
C ALA A 64 5.64 0.81 -7.33
N ARG A 65 6.34 1.28 -8.37
CA ARG A 65 7.52 0.62 -8.94
C ARG A 65 8.79 0.97 -8.18
N SER A 66 9.67 -0.02 -8.00
CA SER A 66 11.01 0.17 -7.43
C SER A 66 10.99 0.86 -6.06
N LYS A 67 10.03 0.48 -5.22
CA LYS A 67 9.85 0.99 -3.86
C LYS A 67 10.37 0.01 -2.83
N PRO A 68 11.05 0.48 -1.77
CA PRO A 68 11.53 -0.39 -0.72
C PRO A 68 10.33 -1.04 -0.01
N VAL A 69 10.40 -2.36 0.17
CA VAL A 69 9.50 -3.08 1.08
C VAL A 69 10.00 -2.86 2.49
N THR A 70 9.13 -2.46 3.41
CA THR A 70 9.47 -2.29 4.82
C THR A 70 8.77 -3.31 5.69
N ASP A 71 9.35 -3.57 6.85
CA ASP A 71 8.68 -4.31 7.90
C ASP A 71 7.73 -3.38 8.67
N GLY A 72 6.43 -3.50 8.38
CA GLY A 72 5.41 -2.57 8.89
C GLY A 72 5.60 -1.15 8.35
N HIS A 73 5.10 -0.18 9.10
CA HIS A 73 5.17 1.25 8.76
C HIS A 73 6.21 1.96 9.62
N PRO A 74 7.33 2.44 9.03
CA PRO A 74 8.26 3.32 9.72
C PRO A 74 7.56 4.59 10.21
N ASN A 75 7.96 5.09 11.38
CA ASN A 75 7.46 6.36 11.95
C ASN A 75 8.06 7.62 11.26
N GLU A 76 8.93 7.42 10.28
CA GLU A 76 9.57 8.45 9.48
C GLU A 76 9.51 8.06 7.99
N ALA A 77 9.63 9.04 7.10
CA ALA A 77 9.67 8.75 5.66
C ALA A 77 10.93 7.96 5.31
N VAL A 78 10.82 7.00 4.41
CA VAL A 78 12.00 6.27 3.91
C VAL A 78 12.71 7.14 2.86
N THR A 79 13.97 7.46 3.12
CA THR A 79 14.84 8.29 2.29
C THR A 79 16.15 7.57 1.98
N VAL A 80 16.99 8.14 1.11
CA VAL A 80 18.30 7.54 0.78
C VAL A 80 19.22 7.42 2.00
N GLU A 81 19.02 8.27 3.01
CA GLU A 81 19.80 8.27 4.25
C GLU A 81 19.40 7.15 5.22
N ASN A 82 18.14 6.69 5.19
CA ASN A 82 17.63 5.69 6.13
C ASN A 82 17.14 4.37 5.48
N VAL A 83 17.12 4.27 4.15
CA VAL A 83 16.61 3.09 3.42
C VAL A 83 17.31 1.79 3.80
N SER A 84 18.62 1.83 4.09
CA SER A 84 19.38 0.65 4.51
C SER A 84 18.91 0.06 5.85
N ARG A 85 18.26 0.87 6.69
CA ARG A 85 17.68 0.43 7.96
C ARG A 85 16.32 -0.22 7.77
N TYR A 86 15.49 0.35 6.89
CA TYR A 86 14.07 -0.02 6.76
C TYR A 86 13.78 -1.02 5.65
N SER A 87 14.57 -1.01 4.57
CA SER A 87 14.33 -1.87 3.41
C SER A 87 14.61 -3.33 3.74
N LYS A 88 13.58 -4.15 3.55
CA LYS A 88 13.57 -5.62 3.66
C LYS A 88 13.41 -6.30 2.30
N GLY A 89 13.45 -5.52 1.23
CA GLY A 89 13.12 -5.94 -0.11
C GLY A 89 12.78 -4.75 -1.02
N MET A 90 12.32 -5.06 -2.23
CA MET A 90 11.97 -4.06 -3.25
C MET A 90 10.80 -4.53 -4.11
N SER A 91 9.91 -3.60 -4.47
CA SER A 91 8.93 -3.83 -5.52
C SER A 91 9.55 -3.80 -6.92
N HIS A 92 8.97 -4.58 -7.83
CA HIS A 92 9.37 -4.67 -9.22
C HIS A 92 8.78 -3.52 -10.03
N THR A 93 8.96 -3.56 -11.35
CA THR A 93 8.44 -2.55 -12.28
C THR A 93 7.15 -3.00 -13.00
N ASP A 94 6.58 -4.14 -12.60
CA ASP A 94 5.44 -4.80 -13.25
C ASP A 94 4.06 -4.35 -12.70
N SER A 95 4.01 -3.20 -12.03
CA SER A 95 2.78 -2.66 -11.46
C SER A 95 1.72 -2.46 -12.55
N ARG A 96 0.51 -2.94 -12.27
CA ARG A 96 -0.61 -2.97 -13.22
C ARG A 96 -1.96 -3.10 -12.52
N VAL A 97 -3.03 -2.81 -13.26
CA VAL A 97 -4.40 -3.12 -12.82
C VAL A 97 -4.75 -4.55 -13.21
N GLU A 98 -5.16 -5.35 -12.24
CA GLU A 98 -5.59 -6.73 -12.43
C GLU A 98 -6.75 -7.04 -11.48
N GLY A 99 -7.84 -7.61 -11.99
CA GLY A 99 -9.02 -7.96 -11.16
C GLY A 99 -9.66 -6.77 -10.42
N GLY A 100 -9.54 -5.55 -10.93
CA GLY A 100 -10.05 -4.33 -10.27
C GLY A 100 -9.21 -3.88 -9.07
N MET A 101 -7.95 -4.30 -9.00
CA MET A 101 -6.99 -3.92 -7.96
C MET A 101 -5.67 -3.47 -8.61
N LEU A 102 -4.93 -2.61 -7.92
CA LEU A 102 -3.54 -2.32 -8.28
C LEU A 102 -2.67 -3.43 -7.69
N VAL A 103 -1.91 -4.11 -8.55
CA VAL A 103 -1.06 -5.26 -8.22
C VAL A 103 0.38 -4.92 -8.59
N VAL A 104 1.34 -5.36 -7.76
CA VAL A 104 2.78 -5.29 -8.07
C VAL A 104 3.49 -6.52 -7.52
N THR A 105 4.55 -6.95 -8.19
CA THR A 105 5.45 -7.98 -7.66
C THR A 105 6.51 -7.35 -6.77
N MET A 106 6.94 -8.05 -5.74
CA MET A 106 8.06 -7.65 -4.89
C MET A 106 8.88 -8.83 -4.43
N THR A 107 10.16 -8.57 -4.16
CA THR A 107 11.07 -9.56 -3.59
C THR A 107 11.49 -9.11 -2.20
N ILE A 108 11.32 -10.00 -1.24
CA ILE A 108 11.70 -9.86 0.17
C ILE A 108 12.98 -10.65 0.38
N THR A 109 13.97 -10.00 0.96
CA THR A 109 15.31 -10.54 1.18
C THR A 109 15.66 -10.67 2.66
N ASP A 110 14.81 -10.18 3.56
CA ASP A 110 15.01 -10.25 5.01
C ASP A 110 14.44 -11.55 5.58
N ALA A 111 15.30 -12.36 6.21
CA ALA A 111 14.93 -13.67 6.74
C ALA A 111 13.88 -13.59 7.85
N ALA A 112 13.99 -12.63 8.77
CA ALA A 112 13.06 -12.49 9.88
C ALA A 112 11.65 -12.08 9.38
N LEU A 113 11.56 -11.18 8.41
CA LEU A 113 10.29 -10.84 7.78
C LEU A 113 9.69 -12.04 7.05
N MET A 114 10.50 -12.81 6.31
CA MET A 114 10.03 -14.03 5.66
C MET A 114 9.46 -15.04 6.66
N ASP A 115 10.16 -15.30 7.77
CA ASP A 115 9.71 -16.25 8.80
C ASP A 115 8.35 -15.84 9.38
N ARG A 116 8.13 -14.54 9.64
CA ARG A 116 6.84 -14.03 10.11
C ARG A 116 5.73 -14.09 9.06
N ILE A 117 6.07 -13.96 7.78
CA ILE A 117 5.09 -14.16 6.70
C ILE A 117 4.67 -15.64 6.64
N PHE A 118 5.63 -16.56 6.69
CA PHE A 118 5.34 -18.00 6.65
C PHE A 118 4.65 -18.52 7.92
N SER A 119 4.89 -17.90 9.08
CA SER A 119 4.17 -18.23 10.33
C SER A 119 2.75 -17.65 10.37
N GLY A 120 2.42 -16.73 9.46
CA GLY A 120 1.15 -16.00 9.46
C GLY A 120 1.10 -14.82 10.44
N GLU A 121 2.18 -14.53 11.17
CA GLU A 121 2.28 -13.35 12.03
C GLU A 121 2.17 -12.06 11.22
N GLN A 122 2.82 -12.00 10.04
CA GLN A 122 2.66 -10.92 9.07
C GLN A 122 1.83 -11.41 7.88
N SER A 123 0.55 -11.03 7.87
CA SER A 123 -0.40 -11.42 6.81
C SER A 123 -0.94 -10.23 6.03
N GLU A 124 -0.54 -9.00 6.36
CA GLU A 124 -1.05 -7.79 5.70
C GLU A 124 0.04 -7.12 4.84
N ILE A 125 -0.38 -6.54 3.71
CA ILE A 125 0.42 -5.65 2.88
C ILE A 125 -0.31 -4.33 2.63
N SER A 126 0.48 -3.25 2.59
CA SER A 126 0.03 -1.88 2.42
C SER A 126 0.95 -1.15 1.45
N ILE A 127 0.38 -0.32 0.58
CA ILE A 127 1.14 0.53 -0.33
C ILE A 127 1.79 1.75 0.38
N GLY A 128 1.34 2.08 1.60
CA GLY A 128 1.89 3.18 2.40
C GLY A 128 1.94 4.51 1.65
N PHE A 129 0.82 5.26 1.61
CA PHE A 129 0.73 6.49 0.81
C PHE A 129 0.40 7.71 1.67
N MET A 130 0.96 8.86 1.28
CA MET A 130 0.58 10.18 1.80
C MET A 130 -0.49 10.75 0.89
N SER A 131 -1.70 11.03 1.36
CA SER A 131 -2.81 11.51 0.53
C SER A 131 -3.30 12.90 0.90
N ASP A 132 -3.85 13.61 -0.09
CA ASP A 132 -4.66 14.81 0.16
C ASP A 132 -6.13 14.41 0.28
N ILE A 133 -6.75 14.78 1.42
CA ILE A 133 -8.20 14.68 1.58
C ILE A 133 -8.84 15.92 0.96
N ILE A 134 -9.76 15.71 0.02
CA ILE A 134 -10.62 16.75 -0.54
C ILE A 134 -12.05 16.50 -0.08
N GLU A 135 -12.62 17.48 0.62
CA GLU A 135 -14.05 17.50 0.90
C GLU A 135 -14.79 17.85 -0.39
N GLN A 136 -15.62 16.94 -0.87
CA GLN A 136 -16.52 17.20 -1.98
C GLN A 136 -17.96 17.30 -1.45
N ARG A 137 -18.66 18.33 -1.92
CA ARG A 137 -20.09 18.53 -1.66
C ARG A 137 -20.83 18.44 -2.97
N PHE A 138 -21.69 17.44 -3.09
CA PHE A 138 -22.74 17.46 -4.11
C PHE A 138 -23.99 18.15 -3.56
N LEU A 139 -24.81 18.70 -4.46
CA LEU A 139 -26.04 19.42 -4.13
C LEU A 139 -27.04 18.50 -3.39
N ARG A 140 -26.97 18.54 -2.05
CA ARG A 140 -27.76 17.85 -1.00
C ARG A 140 -27.12 16.57 -0.42
N THR A 141 -27.09 16.60 0.92
CA THR A 141 -26.69 15.59 1.93
C THR A 141 -25.19 15.35 2.07
N GLU A 142 -24.70 15.60 3.29
CA GLU A 142 -23.38 15.38 3.91
C GLU A 142 -22.11 15.38 3.03
N PRO A 143 -21.05 16.13 3.42
CA PRO A 143 -19.80 16.11 2.68
C PRO A 143 -19.21 14.70 2.64
N PHE A 144 -18.74 14.29 1.46
CA PHE A 144 -17.96 13.07 1.30
C PHE A 144 -16.50 13.42 1.05
N PHE A 145 -15.60 12.59 1.56
CA PHE A 145 -14.18 12.85 1.52
C PHE A 145 -13.53 11.97 0.46
N VAL A 146 -12.84 12.59 -0.49
CA VAL A 146 -12.11 11.88 -1.55
C VAL A 146 -10.63 11.91 -1.22
N LEU A 147 -10.01 10.74 -1.24
CA LEU A 147 -8.56 10.63 -1.24
C LEU A 147 -8.06 10.83 -2.66
N LYS A 148 -7.40 11.96 -2.91
CA LYS A 148 -6.49 12.04 -4.05
C LYS A 148 -5.24 11.27 -3.66
N GLN A 149 -4.93 10.21 -4.38
CA GLN A 149 -3.76 9.38 -4.11
C GLN A 149 -2.53 9.97 -4.81
N PRO A 150 -1.53 10.47 -4.06
CA PRO A 150 -0.22 10.77 -4.57
C PRO A 150 0.59 9.48 -4.60
N VAL A 151 1.40 9.42 -5.63
CA VAL A 151 2.66 8.69 -5.78
C VAL A 151 3.17 8.05 -4.47
N CYS A 152 3.29 6.72 -4.45
CA CYS A 152 4.14 5.97 -3.52
C CYS A 152 5.61 6.40 -3.59
#